data_AF-A0A937PC12-F1
#
_entry.id   AF-A0A937PC12-F1
#
_cell.length_a   1.000
_cell.length_b   1.000
_cell.length_c   1.000
_cell.angle_alpha   90.00
_cell.angle_beta   90.00
_cell.angle_gamma   90.00
#
_symmetry.space_group_name_H-M   'P 1'
#
loop_
_entity.id
_entity.type
_entity.pdbx_description
1 polymer ?
#
loop_
_entity_poly.entity_id
_entity_poly.type
_entity_poly.pdbx_seq_one_letter_code
_entity_poly.pdbx_strand_id
1 'polypeptide(L)' 'MQTLTKKYAEELRRKEDTFRKATKTRKNTIITMITTYGLQENSHSLKLVANDLKMDVLFE' A
#
# COMPACT_ATOMS: atom_id res chain seq x y z
N MET A 1 8.60 -7.08 -11.99
CA MET A 1 8.60 -6.13 -10.85
C MET A 1 7.70 -4.97 -11.23
N GLN A 2 6.67 -4.68 -10.43
CA GLN A 2 5.76 -3.55 -10.70
C GLN A 2 6.30 -2.29 -10.01
N THR A 3 6.32 -1.16 -10.70
CA THR A 3 6.77 0.12 -10.14
C THR A 3 5.58 0.94 -9.67
N LEU A 4 5.59 1.36 -8.40
CA LEU A 4 4.55 2.25 -7.88
C LEU A 4 4.68 3.64 -8.51
N THR A 5 3.73 4.04 -9.36
CA THR A 5 3.75 5.39 -9.94
C THR A 5 3.34 6.43 -8.90
N LYS A 6 3.82 7.68 -9.06
CA LYS A 6 3.41 8.81 -8.21
C LYS A 6 1.90 8.98 -8.15
N LYS A 7 1.22 8.88 -9.30
CA LYS A 7 -0.23 8.98 -9.41
C LYS A 7 -0.93 7.93 -8.54
N TYR A 8 -0.49 6.68 -8.62
CA TYR A 8 -1.12 5.61 -7.85
C TYR A 8 -0.83 5.73 -6.34
N ALA A 9 0.35 6.22 -5.96
CA ALA A 9 0.67 6.54 -4.57
C ALA A 9 -0.24 7.65 -4.00
N GLU A 10 -0.55 8.67 -4.79
CA GLU A 10 -1.51 9.73 -4.41
C GLU A 10 -2.94 9.17 -4.25
N GLU A 11 -3.36 8.26 -5.14
CA GLU A 11 -4.65 7.58 -5.01
C GLU A 11 -4.75 6.75 -3.74
N LEU A 12 -3.69 6.01 -3.38
CA LEU A 12 -3.64 5.24 -2.14
C LEU A 12 -3.72 6.14 -0.90
N ARG A 13 -3.01 7.28 -0.87
CA ARG A 13 -3.13 8.28 0.20
C ARG A 13 -4.55 8.83 0.32
N ARG A 14 -5.20 9.12 -0.80
CA ARG A 14 -6.59 9.59 -0.80
C ARG A 14 -7.54 8.55 -0.21
N LYS A 15 -7.34 7.27 -0.52
CA LYS A 15 -8.12 6.16 0.05
C LYS A 15 -7.90 6.04 1.56
N GLU A 16 -6.65 6.14 2.01
CA GLU A 16 -6.30 6.12 3.44
C GLU A 16 -7.00 7.26 4.21
N ASP A 17 -6.92 8.50 3.70
CA ASP A 17 -7.56 9.66 4.35
C ASP A 17 -9.09 9.53 4.35
N THR A 18 -9.67 9.00 3.26
CA THR A 18 -11.11 8.71 3.18
C THR A 18 -11.52 7.69 4.24
N PHE A 19 -10.76 6.60 4.36
CA PHE A 19 -11.00 5.56 5.37
C PHE A 19 -10.88 6.11 6.79
N ARG A 20 -9.85 6.93 7.07
CA ARG A 20 -9.66 7.57 8.37
C ARG A 20 -10.82 8.51 8.72
N LYS A 21 -11.28 9.33 7.76
CA LYS A 21 -12.42 10.24 7.93
C LYS A 21 -13.72 9.48 8.19
N ALA A 22 -13.97 8.42 7.44
CA ALA A 22 -15.19 7.61 7.56
C ALA A 22 -15.24 6.85 8.90
N THR A 23 -14.12 6.25 9.31
CA THR A 23 -14.05 5.43 10.54
C THR A 23 -13.76 6.26 11.80
N LYS A 24 -13.29 7.50 11.65
CA LYS A 24 -12.79 8.36 12.74
C LYS A 24 -11.72 7.68 13.59
N THR A 25 -11.01 6.69 13.04
CA THR A 25 -9.98 5.96 13.76
C THR A 25 -8.78 6.85 14.05
N ARG A 26 -8.24 6.74 15.27
CA ARG A 26 -6.95 7.32 15.66
C ARG A 26 -5.81 6.30 15.55
N LYS A 27 -6.14 5.04 15.22
CA LYS A 27 -5.15 3.98 15.04
C LYS A 27 -4.42 4.18 13.71
N ASN A 28 -3.17 3.75 13.66
CA ASN A 28 -2.38 3.80 12.44
C ASN A 28 -2.99 2.87 11.38
N THR A 29 -3.12 3.37 10.15
CA THR A 29 -3.60 2.57 9.01
C THR A 29 -2.37 2.05 8.27
N ILE A 30 -2.21 0.72 8.22
CA ILE A 30 -1.05 0.09 7.60
C ILE A 30 -1.45 -0.42 6.22
N ILE A 31 -0.87 0.16 5.17
CA ILE A 31 -1.10 -0.30 3.80
C ILE A 31 -0.18 -1.47 3.52
N THR A 32 -0.79 -2.61 3.20
CA THR A 32 -0.10 -3.84 2.77
C THR A 32 -0.47 -4.10 1.31
N MET A 33 0.55 -4.25 0.45
CA MET A 33 0.36 -4.57 -0.95
C MET A 33 0.58 -6.07 -1.15
N ILE A 34 -0.33 -6.73 -1.86
CA ILE A 34 -0.17 -8.12 -2.30
C ILE A 34 0.02 -8.08 -3.81
N THR A 35 1.17 -8.53 -4.30
CA THR A 35 1.51 -8.50 -5.71
C THR A 35 2.03 -9.86 -6.20
N THR A 36 1.89 -10.16 -7.49
CA THR A 36 2.32 -11.44 -8.05
C THR A 36 3.85 -11.61 -8.07
N TYR A 37 4.58 -10.55 -8.40
CA TYR A 37 6.04 -10.60 -8.59
C TYR A 37 6.82 -9.68 -7.66
N GLY A 38 6.18 -9.15 -6.61
CA GLY A 38 6.75 -8.12 -5.74
C GLY A 38 6.65 -6.71 -6.34
N LEU A 39 6.75 -5.74 -5.44
CA LEU A 39 6.80 -4.32 -5.75
C LEU A 39 8.25 -3.87 -5.86
N GLN A 40 8.58 -3.11 -6.90
CA GLN A 40 9.88 -2.46 -6.97
C GLN A 40 9.94 -1.34 -5.94
N GLU A 41 10.95 -1.37 -5.08
CA GLU A 41 11.21 -0.32 -4.11
C GLU A 41 11.47 1.01 -4.82
N ASN A 42 10.69 2.02 -4.48
CA ASN A 42 10.89 3.39 -4.92
C ASN A 42 10.50 4.36 -3.80
N SER A 43 10.85 5.63 -3.93
CA SER A 43 10.58 6.66 -2.91
C SER A 43 9.09 6.82 -2.56
N HIS A 44 8.19 6.35 -3.42
CA HIS A 44 6.75 6.37 -3.18
C HIS A 44 6.27 5.12 -2.42
N SER A 45 6.84 3.94 -2.71
CA SER A 45 6.51 2.71 -1.99
C SER A 45 7.08 2.71 -0.58
N LEU A 46 8.31 3.15 -0.38
CA LEU A 46 8.96 3.21 0.95
C LEU A 46 8.24 4.13 1.95
N LYS A 47 7.53 5.16 1.45
CA LYS A 47 6.80 6.13 2.31
C LYS A 47 5.37 5.72 2.61
N LEU A 48 4.83 4.71 1.93
CA LEU A 48 3.39 4.42 1.95
C LEU A 48 3.06 2.95 2.19
N VAL A 49 3.86 2.05 1.64
CA VAL A 49 3.68 0.60 1.76
C VAL A 49 4.62 0.10 2.85
N ALA A 50 4.05 -0.36 3.96
CA ALA A 50 4.82 -0.92 5.07
C ALA A 50 5.18 -2.39 4.85
N ASN A 51 4.32 -3.12 4.13
CA ASN A 51 4.50 -4.54 3.82
C ASN A 51 4.26 -4.77 2.33
N ASP A 52 5.25 -5.36 1.65
CA ASP A 52 5.10 -5.91 0.30
C ASP A 52 5.07 -7.44 0.42
N LEU A 53 3.91 -8.03 0.12
CA LEU A 53 3.70 -9.47 0.16
C LEU A 53 3.56 -10.00 -1.26
N LYS A 54 4.14 -11.17 -1.51
CA LYS A 54 3.94 -11.90 -2.76
C LYS A 54 2.68 -12.74 -2.68
N MET A 55 2.10 -13.06 -3.83
CA MET A 55 0.88 -13.88 -3.92
C MET A 55 1.05 -15.28 -3.30
N ASP A 56 2.28 -15.76 -3.17
CA ASP A 56 2.65 -17.01 -2.50
C ASP A 56 2.05 -17.11 -1.08
N VAL A 57 1.94 -15.99 -0.34
CA VAL A 57 1.41 -15.97 1.04
C VAL A 57 -0.07 -16.36 1.16
N LEU A 58 -0.81 -16.40 0.06
CA LEU A 58 -2.24 -16.72 0.05
C LEU A 58 -2.52 -18.22 -0.17
N PHE A 59 -1.51 -19.00 -0.54
CA PHE A 59 -1.65 -20.40 -0.94
C PHE A 59 -0.72 -21.36 -0.17
N GLU A 60 -0.19 -20.91 0.97
CA GLU A 60 0.47 -21.76 1.98
C GLU A 60 -0.55 -22.56 2.81
#